data_AF-A0A5Q0LPW6-F1
#
_entry.id   AF-A0A5Q0LPW6-F1
#
_cell.length_a   1.000
_cell.length_b   1.000
_cell.length_c   1.000
_cell.angle_alpha   90.00
_cell.angle_beta   90.00
_cell.angle_gamma   90.00
#
_symmetry.space_group_name_H-M   'P 1'
#
loop_
_entity.id
_entity.type
_entity.pdbx_description
1 polymer ?
#
loop_
_entity_poly.entity_id
_entity_poly.type
_entity_poly.pdbx_seq_one_letter_code
_entity_poly.pdbx_strand_id
1 'polypeptide(L)'
;MRITVLTMPDCPNAQVVRKRLARALDGRSAAVELIEVDDPEQATRLGMTGSPTVLIDGTDPFAVPGAHAPASLSCRLYRTPDGHHEGAPSITDLRRALARRTPRATATASMPSSGRPGRLTPTAGGPRAV
;
A
#
# COMPACT_ATOMS: atom_id res chain seq x y z
N MET A 1 -2.01 -7.65 15.75
CA MET A 1 -1.99 -6.57 14.74
C MET A 1 -3.00 -5.51 15.15
N ARG A 2 -2.57 -4.26 15.20
CA ARG A 2 -3.42 -3.10 15.46
C ARG A 2 -3.69 -2.37 14.14
N ILE A 3 -4.93 -2.01 13.90
CA ILE A 3 -5.31 -1.21 12.73
C ILE A 3 -6.02 0.02 13.25
N THR A 4 -5.53 1.19 12.88
CA THR A 4 -6.11 2.47 13.25
C THR A 4 -6.60 3.13 11.97
N VAL A 5 -7.86 3.55 11.97
CA VAL A 5 -8.47 4.31 10.88
C VAL A 5 -8.63 5.75 11.36
N LEU A 6 -7.87 6.67 10.78
CA LEU A 6 -7.99 8.10 11.02
C LEU A 6 -9.03 8.67 10.07
N THR A 7 -10.03 9.36 10.59
CA THR A 7 -11.11 9.92 9.77
C THR A 7 -11.51 11.31 10.26
N MET A 8 -12.01 12.16 9.36
CA MET A 8 -12.66 13.41 9.76
C MET A 8 -14.08 13.13 10.27
N PRO A 9 -14.65 14.06 11.07
CA PRO A 9 -16.08 14.08 11.35
C PRO A 9 -16.89 14.00 10.05
N ASP A 10 -17.99 13.24 10.09
CA ASP A 10 -18.94 13.10 8.97
C ASP A 10 -18.34 12.56 7.65
N CYS A 11 -17.17 11.92 7.68
CA CYS A 11 -16.58 11.36 6.47
C CYS A 11 -17.42 10.18 5.94
N PRO A 12 -18.04 10.28 4.74
CA PRO A 12 -18.89 9.21 4.21
C PRO A 12 -18.10 7.92 3.92
N ASN A 13 -16.80 8.05 3.70
CA ASN A 13 -15.92 6.94 3.37
C ASN A 13 -15.46 6.13 4.59
N ALA A 14 -15.66 6.62 5.82
CA ALA A 14 -15.25 5.92 7.04
C ALA A 14 -15.91 4.53 7.14
N GLN A 15 -17.22 4.46 6.88
CA GLN A 15 -17.96 3.20 6.93
C GLN A 15 -17.57 2.25 5.79
N VAL A 16 -17.25 2.80 4.61
CA VAL A 16 -16.79 2.03 3.45
C VAL A 16 -15.47 1.34 3.80
N VAL A 17 -14.52 2.06 4.37
CA VAL A 17 -13.23 1.51 4.80
C VAL A 17 -13.41 0.45 5.86
N ARG A 18 -14.25 0.68 6.88
CA ARG A 18 -14.50 -0.32 7.93
C ARG A 18 -15.04 -1.63 7.37
N LYS A 19 -16.03 -1.57 6.47
CA LYS A 19 -16.59 -2.76 5.80
C LYS A 19 -15.55 -3.48 4.96
N ARG A 20 -14.74 -2.74 4.18
CA ARG A 20 -13.66 -3.32 3.36
C ARG A 20 -12.56 -3.94 4.21
N LEU A 21 -12.23 -3.32 5.35
CA LEU A 21 -11.24 -3.83 6.30
C LEU A 21 -11.70 -5.13 6.96
N ALA A 22 -12.95 -5.21 7.40
CA ALA A 22 -13.54 -6.44 7.95
C ALA A 22 -13.46 -7.60 6.94
N ARG A 23 -13.81 -7.33 5.67
CA ARG A 23 -13.68 -8.32 4.59
C ARG A 23 -12.22 -8.67 4.28
N ALA A 24 -11.31 -7.71 4.36
CA ALA A 24 -9.88 -7.94 4.13
C ALA A 24 -9.25 -8.76 5.26
N LEU A 25 -9.70 -8.59 6.51
CA LEU A 25 -9.23 -9.34 7.67
C LEU A 25 -9.58 -10.82 7.57
N ASP A 26 -10.75 -11.17 7.03
CA ASP A 26 -11.11 -12.55 6.67
C ASP A 26 -10.95 -13.54 7.85
N GLY A 27 -11.43 -13.14 9.03
CA GLY A 27 -11.33 -13.93 10.26
C GLY A 27 -10.02 -13.76 11.06
N ARG A 28 -9.08 -12.95 10.60
CA ARG A 28 -7.86 -12.64 11.35
C ARG A 28 -8.16 -11.77 12.58
N SER A 29 -7.53 -12.11 13.71
CA SER A 29 -7.58 -11.30 14.92
C SER A 29 -6.79 -10.00 14.73
N ALA A 30 -7.51 -8.87 14.67
CA ALA A 30 -6.92 -7.54 14.64
C ALA A 30 -7.77 -6.56 15.45
N ALA A 31 -7.12 -5.72 16.25
CA ALA A 31 -7.78 -4.63 16.96
C ALA A 31 -7.98 -3.47 15.97
N VAL A 32 -9.23 -3.17 15.61
CA VAL A 32 -9.56 -2.06 14.71
C VAL A 32 -10.10 -0.89 15.53
N GLU A 33 -9.41 0.24 15.47
CA GLU A 33 -9.77 1.47 16.17
C GLU A 33 -10.09 2.56 15.14
N LEU A 34 -11.17 3.30 15.37
CA LEU A 34 -11.52 4.48 14.57
C LEU A 34 -11.21 5.70 15.42
N ILE A 35 -10.38 6.60 14.90
CA ILE A 35 -10.03 7.86 15.57
C ILE A 35 -10.53 8.99 14.68
N GLU A 36 -11.39 9.82 15.25
CA GLU A 36 -11.81 11.06 14.63
C GLU A 36 -10.74 12.14 14.84
N VAL A 37 -10.45 12.85 13.77
CA VAL A 37 -9.42 13.90 13.69
C VAL A 37 -10.10 15.12 13.10
N ASP A 38 -10.32 16.14 13.91
CA ASP A 38 -10.99 17.38 13.53
C ASP A 38 -10.04 18.58 13.41
N ASP A 39 -8.79 18.44 13.89
CA ASP A 39 -7.80 19.51 13.92
C ASP A 39 -6.49 19.16 13.18
N PRO A 40 -5.86 20.12 12.45
CA PRO A 40 -4.62 19.90 11.70
C PRO A 40 -3.41 19.48 12.55
N GLU A 41 -3.32 19.92 13.81
CA GLU A 41 -2.23 19.48 14.69
C GLU A 41 -2.38 18.01 15.05
N GLN A 42 -3.60 17.55 15.33
CA GLN A 42 -3.88 16.14 15.56
C GLN A 42 -3.60 15.31 14.30
N ALA A 43 -3.97 15.81 13.13
CA ALA A 43 -3.63 15.20 11.85
C ALA A 43 -2.10 15.06 11.68
N THR A 44 -1.34 16.09 12.05
CA THR A 44 0.13 16.07 11.99
C THR A 44 0.73 15.07 12.96
N ARG A 45 0.29 15.07 14.23
CA ARG A 45 0.76 14.13 15.26
C ARG A 45 0.50 12.67 14.88
N LEU A 46 -0.64 12.40 14.24
CA LEU A 46 -1.04 11.05 13.84
C LEU A 46 -0.60 10.67 12.42
N GLY A 47 0.02 11.58 11.67
CA GLY A 47 0.46 11.33 10.29
C GLY A 47 -0.70 11.13 9.30
N MET A 48 -1.83 11.79 9.54
CA MET A 48 -3.00 11.71 8.68
C MET A 48 -2.79 12.51 7.39
N THR A 49 -2.60 11.81 6.27
CA THR A 49 -2.41 12.42 4.94
C THR A 49 -3.74 12.62 4.18
N GLY A 50 -4.86 12.51 4.90
CA GLY A 50 -6.23 12.65 4.40
C GLY A 50 -7.19 11.63 5.02
N SER A 51 -8.49 11.91 4.99
CA SER A 51 -9.54 11.02 5.45
C SER A 51 -10.06 10.14 4.33
N PRO A 52 -10.25 8.84 4.56
CA PRO A 52 -9.76 8.04 5.68
C PRO A 52 -8.29 7.66 5.46
N THR A 53 -7.47 7.65 6.51
CA THR A 53 -6.10 7.08 6.50
C THR A 53 -6.07 5.81 7.33
N VAL A 54 -5.56 4.72 6.75
CA VAL A 54 -5.44 3.42 7.43
C VAL A 54 -4.00 3.21 7.87
N LEU A 55 -3.77 3.15 9.17
CA LEU A 55 -2.49 2.79 9.77
C LEU A 55 -2.57 1.33 10.22
N ILE A 56 -1.56 0.53 9.88
CA ILE A 56 -1.41 -0.82 10.43
C ILE A 56 -0.17 -0.78 11.31
N ASP A 57 -0.29 -1.15 12.58
CA ASP A 57 0.77 -1.07 13.58
C ASP A 57 1.49 0.30 13.54
N GLY A 58 0.72 1.39 13.36
CA GLY A 58 1.20 2.77 13.38
C GLY A 58 1.72 3.35 12.05
N THR A 59 1.87 2.56 10.99
CA THR A 59 2.43 3.06 9.71
C THR A 59 1.42 2.96 8.56
N ASP A 60 1.36 3.96 7.67
CA ASP A 60 0.48 3.96 6.49
C ASP A 60 1.06 3.09 5.35
N PRO A 61 0.42 1.98 4.96
CA PRO A 61 0.88 1.14 3.85
C PRO A 61 0.64 1.75 2.47
N PHE A 62 -0.16 2.82 2.38
CA PHE A 62 -0.50 3.50 1.13
C PHE A 62 0.27 4.80 0.93
N ALA A 63 1.12 5.18 1.89
CA ALA A 63 2.01 6.32 1.74
C ALA A 63 2.91 6.11 0.51
N VAL A 64 3.02 7.14 -0.32
CA VAL A 64 3.90 7.08 -1.50
C VAL A 64 5.35 7.16 -1.02
N PRO A 65 6.19 6.15 -1.30
CA PRO A 65 7.58 6.17 -0.86
C PRO A 65 8.32 7.39 -1.42
N GLY A 66 8.99 8.16 -0.55
CA GLY A 66 9.72 9.36 -0.94
C GLY A 66 8.86 10.63 -1.11
N ALA A 67 7.53 10.54 -1.00
CA ALA A 67 6.67 11.71 -0.94
C ALA A 67 6.40 12.08 0.52
N HIS A 68 6.89 13.24 0.95
CA HIS A 68 6.41 13.88 2.17
C HIS A 68 5.04 14.49 1.88
N ALA A 69 3.99 13.66 1.96
CA ALA A 69 2.63 14.19 1.94
C ALA A 69 2.39 14.92 3.27
N PRO A 70 2.08 16.23 3.26
CA PRO A 70 1.76 16.94 4.48
C PRO A 70 0.49 16.34 5.11
N ALA A 71 0.39 16.44 6.43
CA ALA A 71 -0.83 16.07 7.10
C ALA A 71 -1.99 16.96 6.60
N SER A 72 -3.16 16.36 6.36
CA SER A 72 -4.27 17.05 5.73
C SER A 72 -5.62 16.54 6.24
N LEU A 73 -6.50 17.48 6.56
CA LEU A 73 -7.93 17.26 6.79
C LEU A 73 -8.69 17.35 5.45
N SER A 74 -8.30 16.53 4.48
CA SER A 74 -8.96 16.45 3.17
C SER A 74 -9.29 15.02 2.80
N CYS A 75 -10.18 14.80 1.84
CA CYS A 75 -10.45 13.46 1.33
C CYS A 75 -9.20 12.87 0.66
N ARG A 76 -8.79 11.67 1.10
CA ARG A 76 -7.72 10.92 0.45
C ARG A 76 -8.30 10.09 -0.69
N LEU A 77 -7.70 10.21 -1.87
CA LEU A 77 -8.09 9.45 -3.05
C LEU A 77 -7.18 8.23 -3.24
N TYR A 78 -7.82 7.09 -3.45
CA TYR A 78 -7.18 5.81 -3.71
C TYR A 78 -7.46 5.41 -5.14
N ARG A 79 -6.41 5.02 -5.86
CA ARG A 79 -6.55 4.57 -7.25
C ARG A 79 -7.03 3.12 -7.26
N THR A 80 -8.16 2.88 -7.92
CA THR A 80 -8.68 1.53 -8.13
C THR A 80 -8.00 0.87 -9.34
N PRO A 81 -8.04 -0.47 -9.45
CA PRO A 81 -7.54 -1.19 -10.63
C PRO A 81 -8.19 -0.73 -11.94
N ASP A 82 -9.44 -0.30 -11.88
CA ASP A 82 -10.23 0.18 -13.02
C ASP A 82 -9.87 1.62 -13.44
N GLY A 83 -8.89 2.24 -12.77
CA GLY A 83 -8.40 3.58 -13.09
C GLY A 83 -9.21 4.72 -12.46
N HIS A 84 -10.27 4.41 -11.70
CA HIS A 84 -11.05 5.39 -10.96
C HIS A 84 -10.38 5.79 -9.64
N HIS A 85 -10.80 6.93 -9.10
CA HIS A 85 -10.40 7.38 -7.77
C HIS A 85 -11.56 7.18 -6.80
N GLU A 86 -11.32 6.46 -5.72
CA GLU A 86 -12.28 6.27 -4.65
C GLU A 86 -11.77 6.89 -3.34
N GLY A 87 -12.69 7.31 -2.48
CA GLY A 87 -12.36 7.81 -1.14
C GLY A 87 -11.99 6.71 -0.15
N ALA A 88 -11.75 5.47 -0.59
CA ALA A 88 -11.41 4.33 0.25
C ALA A 88 -10.51 3.35 -0.50
N PRO A 89 -9.51 2.72 0.16
CA PRO A 89 -8.71 1.68 -0.45
C PRO A 89 -9.57 0.46 -0.81
N SER A 90 -9.16 -0.27 -1.86
CA SER A 90 -9.85 -1.51 -2.25
C SER A 90 -9.56 -2.66 -1.27
N ILE A 91 -10.41 -3.69 -1.27
CA ILE A 91 -10.20 -4.89 -0.43
C ILE A 91 -8.89 -5.59 -0.81
N THR A 92 -8.56 -5.62 -2.11
CA THR A 92 -7.32 -6.22 -2.62
C THR A 92 -6.09 -5.47 -2.10
N ASP A 93 -6.14 -4.14 -2.10
CA ASP A 93 -5.05 -3.31 -1.59
C ASP A 93 -4.86 -3.48 -0.07
N LEU A 94 -5.96 -3.52 0.68
CA LEU A 94 -5.95 -3.81 2.11
C LEU A 94 -5.39 -5.20 2.40
N ARG A 95 -5.81 -6.24 1.65
CA ARG A 95 -5.26 -7.59 1.80
C ARG A 95 -3.75 -7.62 1.56
N ARG A 96 -3.27 -6.95 0.51
CA ARG A 96 -1.84 -6.83 0.19
C ARG A 96 -1.06 -6.10 1.30
N ALA A 97 -1.61 -5.02 1.83
CA ALA A 97 -1.02 -4.28 2.94
C ALA A 97 -0.89 -5.13 4.22
N LEU A 98 -1.94 -5.89 4.54
CA LEU A 98 -1.96 -6.78 5.71
C LEU A 98 -1.00 -7.96 5.55
N ALA A 99 -0.87 -8.52 4.33
CA ALA A 99 0.05 -9.61 4.02
C ALA A 99 1.53 -9.21 4.13
N ARG A 100 1.90 -7.98 3.79
CA ARG A 100 3.28 -7.46 3.89
C ARG A 100 3.76 -7.26 5.33
N ARG A 101 2.83 -7.14 6.28
CA ARG A 101 3.08 -6.86 7.70
C ARG A 101 2.95 -8.05 8.61
N THR A 102 2.27 -9.08 8.13
CA THR A 102 2.42 -10.38 8.75
C THR A 102 3.86 -10.78 8.45
N PRO A 103 4.76 -11.03 9.43
CA PRO A 103 6.06 -11.59 9.11
C PRO A 103 5.78 -12.85 8.33
N ARG A 104 6.11 -12.84 7.03
CA ARG A 104 6.08 -14.04 6.23
C ARG A 104 7.09 -14.95 6.90
N ALA A 105 6.61 -15.97 7.62
CA ALA A 105 7.43 -17.14 7.88
C ALA A 105 8.01 -17.51 6.51
N THR A 106 9.31 -17.27 6.37
CA THR A 106 10.01 -17.30 5.10
C THR A 106 9.97 -18.73 4.57
N ALA A 107 8.96 -19.03 3.75
CA ALA A 107 9.06 -20.10 2.79
C ALA A 107 10.10 -19.64 1.75
N THR A 108 11.34 -20.07 1.99
CA THR A 108 12.43 -20.07 1.01
C THR A 108 11.98 -20.93 -0.15
N ALA A 109 11.36 -20.32 -1.16
CA ALA A 109 11.14 -20.97 -2.44
C ALA A 109 12.03 -20.26 -3.46
N SER A 110 13.20 -20.86 -3.66
CA SER A 110 14.12 -20.64 -4.76
C SER A 110 13.36 -20.49 -6.08
N MET A 111 13.60 -19.40 -6.80
CA MET A 111 13.24 -19.33 -8.20
C MET A 111 14.31 -20.05 -9.04
N PRO A 112 13.96 -21.05 -9.87
CA PRO A 112 14.86 -21.48 -10.93
C PRO A 112 14.81 -20.43 -12.05
N SER A 113 15.91 -19.71 -12.23
CA SER A 113 16.15 -18.87 -13.41
C SER A 113 16.17 -19.75 -14.66
N SER A 114 15.07 -19.78 -15.39
CA SER A 114 15.03 -20.28 -16.77
C SER A 114 15.01 -19.09 -17.73
N GLY A 115 16.13 -18.86 -18.41
CA GLY A 115 16.27 -17.79 -19.41
C GLY A 115 17.62 -17.87 -20.14
N ARG A 116 17.60 -18.49 -21.33
CA ARG A 116 18.70 -18.88 -22.23
C ARG A 116 19.87 -17.90 -22.45
N PRO A 117 21.07 -18.42 -22.81
CA PRO A 117 22.18 -17.62 -23.28
C PRO A 117 21.95 -17.09 -24.71
N GLY A 118 22.02 -15.78 -24.87
CA GLY A 118 22.15 -15.15 -26.18
C GLY A 118 23.47 -15.55 -26.82
N ARG A 119 23.38 -16.26 -27.95
CA ARG A 119 24.50 -16.66 -28.78
C ARG A 119 25.14 -15.42 -29.41
N LEU A 120 26.37 -15.13 -29.02
CA LEU A 120 27.28 -14.23 -29.72
C LEU A 120 27.59 -14.83 -31.10
N THR A 121 27.38 -14.08 -32.17
CA THR A 121 27.89 -14.40 -33.51
C THR A 121 29.34 -13.90 -33.63
N PRO A 122 30.30 -14.77 -33.98
CA PRO A 122 31.63 -14.32 -34.37
C PRO A 122 31.64 -13.96 -35.87
N THR A 123 31.97 -12.72 -36.23
CA THR A 123 32.51 -12.40 -37.56
C THR A 123 34.02 -12.34 -37.44
N ALA A 124 34.66 -13.39 -37.95
CA ALA A 124 36.09 -13.40 -38.26
C ALA A 124 36.29 -12.84 -39.68
N GLY A 125 37.34 -12.04 -39.86
CA GLY A 125 37.74 -11.53 -41.18
C GLY A 125 38.92 -10.57 -41.06
N GLY A 126 40.11 -11.13 -40.87
CA GLY A 126 41.40 -10.43 -40.80
C GLY A 126 41.94 -9.93 -42.16
N PRO A 127 43.23 -9.53 -42.23
CA PRO A 127 43.69 -8.33 -42.97
C PRO A 127 44.54 -8.59 -44.23
N ARG A 128 44.80 -7.53 -45.03
CA ARG A 128 46.05 -7.15 -45.78
C ARG A 128 45.68 -6.34 -47.05
N ALA A 129 46.15 -5.12 -47.23
CA ALA A 129 47.47 -4.70 -47.74
C ALA A 129 47.72 -5.07 -49.21
N VAL A 130 47.62 -4.07 -50.10
CA VAL A 130 48.53 -3.75 -51.21
C VAL A 130 48.54 -2.25 -51.42
#